data_AF-A0A352Y2U0-F1
#
_entry.id   AF-A0A352Y2U0-F1
#
_cell.length_a   1.000
_cell.length_b   1.000
_cell.length_c   1.000
_cell.angle_alpha   90.00
_cell.angle_beta   90.00
_cell.angle_gamma   90.00
#
_symmetry.space_group_name_H-M   'P 1'
#
loop_
_entity.id
_entity.type
_entity.pdbx_description
1 polymer ?
#
loop_
_entity_poly.entity_id
_entity_poly.type
_entity_poly.pdbx_seq_one_letter_code
_entity_poly.pdbx_strand_id
1 'polypeptide(L)'
;MIGVVVLLILAGIITAIAVPLHNTQVANDNATATAHTQSTAVARNATSVALTNATATAQTVATATAIASTYPFSATVKLDDPLSDNSHGSKWQSDSNCTFTNGAYHAKELSANTYYTCAAKNTNFSDFTYQVTMQIARGDFAGITFRGDDANSRYYSYIFAQDGSYILFLYTSGTHPKTLKSGTASQFNTGAGQSNDIGVVARGSSIALYANKQEIATVTDSTFSSGQIGTIVYNTGNAVEAVYSNLKVWTF
;
A
#
# COMPACT_ATOMS: atom_id res chain seq x y z
N MET A 1 8.26 -41.15 91.39
CA MET A 1 6.94 -40.80 90.79
C MET A 1 6.69 -39.30 90.64
N ILE A 2 7.50 -38.39 91.20
CA ILE A 2 7.27 -36.94 91.06
C ILE A 2 7.64 -36.42 89.65
N GLY A 3 8.63 -37.02 89.00
CA GLY A 3 9.07 -36.61 87.66
C GLY A 3 8.01 -36.76 86.56
N VAL A 4 7.07 -37.71 86.69
CA VAL A 4 6.05 -37.99 85.64
C VAL A 4 4.94 -36.95 85.64
N VAL A 5 4.52 -36.46 86.81
CA VAL A 5 3.47 -35.45 86.94
C VAL A 5 3.95 -34.08 86.43
N VAL A 6 5.21 -33.74 86.71
CA VAL A 6 5.84 -32.52 86.18
C VAL A 6 5.94 -32.58 84.65
N LEU A 7 6.24 -33.76 84.08
CA LEU A 7 6.30 -33.96 82.64
C LEU A 7 4.93 -33.75 81.96
N LEU A 8 3.85 -34.21 82.58
CA LEU A 8 2.48 -34.08 82.04
C LEU A 8 1.95 -32.64 82.10
N ILE A 9 2.27 -31.91 83.17
CA ILE A 9 1.93 -30.48 83.28
C ILE A 9 2.73 -29.65 82.26
N LEU A 10 4.03 -29.95 82.09
CA LEU A 10 4.85 -29.34 81.05
C LEU A 10 4.30 -29.65 79.65
N ALA A 11 3.88 -30.89 79.38
CA ALA A 11 3.28 -31.27 78.11
C ALA A 11 1.95 -30.53 77.83
N GLY A 12 1.10 -30.35 78.84
CA GLY A 12 -0.15 -29.59 78.73
C GLY A 12 0.05 -28.08 78.50
N ILE A 13 1.10 -27.50 79.10
CA ILE A 13 1.49 -26.10 78.86
C ILE A 13 2.06 -25.94 77.43
N ILE A 14 2.88 -26.89 76.98
CA ILE A 14 3.42 -26.90 75.61
C ILE A 14 2.29 -26.98 74.58
N THR A 15 1.27 -27.82 74.78
CA THR A 15 0.12 -27.91 73.87
C THR A 15 -0.78 -26.67 73.90
N ALA A 16 -1.02 -26.09 75.09
CA ALA A 16 -1.79 -24.86 75.24
C ALA A 16 -1.15 -23.64 74.55
N ILE A 17 0.19 -23.65 74.37
CA ILE A 17 0.94 -22.61 73.65
C ILE A 17 1.10 -22.96 72.16
N ALA A 18 1.30 -24.23 71.82
CA ALA A 18 1.55 -24.67 70.45
C ALA A 18 0.31 -24.53 69.54
N VAL A 19 -0.91 -24.76 70.06
CA VAL A 19 -2.15 -24.67 69.26
C VAL A 19 -2.45 -23.22 68.81
N PRO A 20 -2.41 -22.20 69.69
CA PRO A 20 -2.52 -20.80 69.27
C PRO A 20 -1.46 -20.39 68.24
N LEU A 21 -0.20 -20.81 68.43
CA LEU A 21 0.90 -20.54 67.50
C LEU A 21 0.66 -21.16 66.12
N HIS A 22 0.16 -22.40 66.08
CA HIS A 22 -0.22 -23.07 64.84
C HIS A 22 -1.39 -22.37 64.14
N ASN A 23 -2.42 -21.96 64.89
CA ASN A 23 -3.55 -21.21 64.32
C ASN A 23 -3.13 -19.85 63.77
N THR A 24 -2.21 -19.13 64.43
CA THR A 24 -1.63 -17.90 63.90
C THR A 24 -0.77 -18.13 62.66
N GLN A 25 -0.05 -19.26 62.58
CA GLN A 25 0.71 -19.61 61.39
C GLN A 25 -0.21 -19.85 60.20
N VAL A 26 -1.28 -20.64 60.38
CA VAL A 26 -2.28 -20.87 59.33
C VAL A 26 -2.97 -19.58 58.89
N ALA A 27 -3.28 -18.68 59.83
CA ALA A 27 -3.83 -17.37 59.52
C ALA A 27 -2.86 -16.50 58.70
N ASN A 28 -1.56 -16.52 59.04
CA ASN A 28 -0.52 -15.81 58.29
C ASN A 28 -0.31 -16.40 56.89
N ASP A 29 -0.33 -17.73 56.75
CA ASP A 29 -0.22 -18.41 55.45
C ASP A 29 -1.42 -18.06 54.56
N ASN A 30 -2.63 -18.05 55.10
CA ASN A 30 -3.85 -17.65 54.40
C ASN A 30 -3.85 -16.16 54.02
N ALA A 31 -3.38 -15.27 54.91
CA ALA A 31 -3.22 -13.85 54.61
C ALA A 31 -2.22 -13.63 53.47
N THR A 32 -1.11 -14.39 53.48
CA THR A 32 -0.08 -14.36 52.42
C THR A 32 -0.62 -14.85 51.09
N ALA A 33 -1.37 -15.97 51.08
CA ALA A 33 -2.02 -16.49 49.87
C ALA A 33 -3.07 -15.51 49.30
N THR A 34 -3.82 -14.83 50.17
CA THR A 34 -4.80 -13.80 49.77
C THR A 34 -4.10 -12.57 49.17
N ALA A 35 -3.03 -12.09 49.81
CA ALA A 35 -2.21 -10.98 49.30
C ALA A 35 -1.58 -11.30 47.94
N HIS A 36 -1.06 -12.53 47.75
CA HIS A 36 -0.55 -12.98 46.47
C HIS A 36 -1.65 -12.97 45.40
N THR A 37 -2.86 -13.47 45.71
CA THR A 37 -3.98 -13.49 44.76
C THR A 37 -4.42 -12.08 44.35
N GLN A 38 -4.49 -11.15 45.31
CA GLN A 38 -4.80 -9.74 45.06
C GLN A 38 -3.72 -9.07 44.20
N SER A 39 -2.43 -9.31 44.48
CA SER A 39 -1.32 -8.77 43.69
C SER A 39 -1.36 -9.26 42.23
N THR A 40 -1.69 -10.54 42.02
CA THR A 40 -1.86 -11.12 40.68
C THR A 40 -3.06 -10.50 39.94
N ALA A 41 -4.17 -10.25 40.64
CA ALA A 41 -5.34 -9.61 40.05
C ALA A 41 -5.06 -8.16 39.63
N VAL A 42 -4.34 -7.39 40.47
CA VAL A 42 -3.91 -6.03 40.14
C VAL A 42 -2.96 -6.02 38.95
N ALA A 43 -1.99 -6.94 38.89
CA ALA A 43 -1.07 -7.07 37.76
C ALA A 43 -1.80 -7.42 36.45
N ARG A 44 -2.79 -8.33 36.50
CA ARG A 44 -3.63 -8.66 35.33
C ARG A 44 -4.43 -7.45 34.85
N ASN A 45 -5.00 -6.67 35.77
CA ASN A 45 -5.76 -5.47 35.42
C ASN A 45 -4.87 -4.34 34.87
N ALA A 46 -3.66 -4.18 35.41
CA ALA A 46 -2.68 -3.25 34.85
C ALA A 46 -2.26 -3.66 33.42
N THR A 47 -2.10 -4.98 33.18
CA THR A 47 -1.77 -5.52 31.85
C THR A 47 -2.91 -5.33 30.86
N SER A 48 -4.17 -5.56 31.27
CA SER A 48 -5.33 -5.34 30.39
C SER A 48 -5.48 -3.87 30.03
N VAL A 49 -5.34 -2.94 30.98
CA VAL A 49 -5.37 -1.50 30.73
C VAL A 49 -4.25 -1.07 29.78
N ALA A 50 -3.02 -1.57 29.98
CA ALA A 50 -1.91 -1.30 29.08
C ALA A 50 -2.15 -1.81 27.65
N LEU A 51 -2.72 -3.02 27.50
CA LEU A 51 -3.05 -3.59 26.20
C LEU A 51 -4.18 -2.81 25.52
N THR A 52 -5.17 -2.35 26.28
CA THR A 52 -6.29 -1.55 25.76
C THR A 52 -5.80 -0.18 25.28
N ASN A 53 -4.92 0.47 26.04
CA ASN A 53 -4.30 1.74 25.66
C ASN A 53 -3.36 1.61 24.45
N ALA A 54 -2.58 0.52 24.38
CA ALA A 54 -1.74 0.23 23.21
C ALA A 54 -2.60 -0.01 21.96
N THR A 55 -3.73 -0.70 22.10
CA THR A 55 -4.67 -0.94 21.00
C THR A 55 -5.36 0.35 20.56
N ALA A 56 -5.80 1.19 21.50
CA ALA A 56 -6.39 2.50 21.19
C ALA A 56 -5.36 3.42 20.50
N THR A 57 -4.11 3.40 20.96
CA THR A 57 -3.02 4.17 20.33
C THR A 57 -2.73 3.64 18.92
N ALA A 58 -2.63 2.32 18.74
CA ALA A 58 -2.47 1.69 17.44
C ALA A 58 -3.64 2.00 16.49
N GLN A 59 -4.87 2.04 16.99
CA GLN A 59 -6.05 2.46 16.22
C GLN A 59 -5.98 3.94 15.85
N THR A 60 -5.61 4.83 16.77
CA THR A 60 -5.45 6.27 16.45
C THR A 60 -4.33 6.53 15.44
N VAL A 61 -3.22 5.75 15.47
CA VAL A 61 -2.16 5.81 14.45
C VAL A 61 -2.63 5.20 13.13
N ALA A 62 -3.38 4.10 13.15
CA ALA A 62 -3.99 3.53 11.95
C ALA A 62 -5.01 4.49 11.32
N THR A 63 -5.79 5.23 12.11
CA THR A 63 -6.72 6.27 11.63
C THR A 63 -5.99 7.52 11.17
N ALA A 64 -4.92 7.96 11.82
CA ALA A 64 -4.08 9.06 11.33
C ALA A 64 -3.35 8.69 10.02
N THR A 65 -2.96 7.42 9.85
CA THR A 65 -2.44 6.87 8.59
C THR A 65 -3.55 6.78 7.54
N ALA A 66 -4.80 6.48 7.93
CA ALA A 66 -5.96 6.54 7.04
C ALA A 66 -6.33 7.98 6.63
N ILE A 67 -6.02 8.99 7.45
CA ILE A 67 -6.19 10.42 7.09
C ILE A 67 -5.05 10.90 6.18
N ALA A 68 -3.87 10.27 6.23
CA ALA A 68 -2.84 10.40 5.20
C ALA A 68 -3.17 9.62 3.90
N SER A 69 -4.29 8.87 3.82
CA SER A 69 -4.57 7.86 2.79
C SER A 69 -5.72 8.16 1.80
N THR A 70 -6.04 9.41 1.48
CA THR A 70 -6.96 9.66 0.36
C THR A 70 -6.14 9.89 -0.90
N TYR A 71 -5.99 8.86 -1.74
CA TYR A 71 -5.48 9.02 -3.09
C TYR A 71 -6.50 9.86 -3.89
N PRO A 72 -6.13 11.01 -4.49
CA PRO A 72 -4.78 11.60 -4.57
C PRO A 72 -4.35 12.34 -3.29
N PHE A 73 -3.09 12.20 -2.88
CA PHE A 73 -2.56 12.77 -1.62
C PHE A 73 -2.38 14.31 -1.61
N SER A 74 -2.81 15.00 -2.67
CA SER A 74 -2.74 16.45 -2.81
C SER A 74 -4.05 16.97 -3.39
N ALA A 75 -4.50 18.13 -2.91
CA ALA A 75 -5.65 18.82 -3.48
C ALA A 75 -5.29 19.70 -4.70
N THR A 76 -3.99 19.89 -4.98
CA THR A 76 -3.51 20.75 -6.07
C THR A 76 -3.55 20.00 -7.39
N VAL A 77 -4.69 20.05 -8.07
CA VAL A 77 -4.84 19.55 -9.44
C VAL A 77 -4.04 20.44 -10.38
N LYS A 78 -3.02 19.86 -11.04
CA LYS A 78 -2.19 20.56 -12.03
C LYS A 78 -2.63 20.30 -13.47
N LEU A 79 -3.22 19.13 -13.72
CA LEU A 79 -3.80 18.76 -15.00
C LEU A 79 -5.09 17.98 -14.75
N ASP A 80 -6.16 18.38 -15.43
CA ASP A 80 -7.44 17.66 -15.51
C ASP A 80 -7.79 17.63 -17.00
N ASP A 81 -7.62 16.47 -17.61
CA ASP A 81 -7.71 16.28 -19.06
C ASP A 81 -8.67 15.11 -19.34
N PRO A 82 -9.86 15.36 -19.91
CA PRO A 82 -10.79 14.30 -20.27
C PRO A 82 -10.21 13.30 -21.28
N LEU A 83 -9.15 13.69 -22.01
CA LEU A 83 -8.57 12.99 -23.15
C LEU A 83 -9.54 12.81 -24.33
N SER A 84 -10.47 13.75 -24.50
CA SER A 84 -11.39 13.77 -25.65
C SER A 84 -10.80 14.43 -26.90
N ASP A 85 -9.81 15.31 -26.72
CA ASP A 85 -9.08 16.01 -27.76
C ASP A 85 -7.73 16.54 -27.24
N ASN A 86 -6.96 17.22 -28.10
CA ASN A 86 -5.66 17.79 -27.75
C ASN A 86 -5.71 19.30 -27.41
N SER A 87 -6.87 19.84 -27.06
CA SER A 87 -7.05 21.29 -26.82
C SER A 87 -6.55 21.77 -25.45
N HIS A 88 -6.27 20.83 -24.52
CA HIS A 88 -5.90 21.11 -23.13
C HIS A 88 -4.41 21.50 -22.93
N GLY A 89 -3.65 21.70 -24.02
CA GLY A 89 -2.28 22.26 -23.96
C GLY A 89 -1.15 21.27 -23.65
N SER A 90 -1.48 20.02 -23.31
CA SER A 90 -0.52 18.93 -23.03
C SER A 90 0.26 18.46 -24.28
N LYS A 91 -0.23 18.79 -25.49
CA LYS A 91 0.36 18.38 -26.78
C LYS A 91 0.60 16.86 -26.84
N TRP A 92 -0.44 16.09 -26.55
CA TRP A 92 -0.45 14.64 -26.72
C TRP A 92 0.01 14.25 -28.13
N GLN A 93 0.74 13.14 -28.23
CA GLN A 93 1.09 12.54 -29.51
C GLN A 93 -0.19 12.32 -30.34
N SER A 94 -0.13 12.63 -31.62
CA SER A 94 -1.29 12.51 -32.52
C SER A 94 -0.80 12.03 -33.88
N ASP A 95 -0.88 10.73 -34.09
CA ASP A 95 -0.42 10.01 -35.27
C ASP A 95 -1.33 8.79 -35.53
N SER A 96 -0.89 7.82 -36.34
CA SER A 96 -1.69 6.61 -36.64
C SER A 96 -1.92 5.69 -35.44
N ASN A 97 -1.06 5.75 -34.42
CA ASN A 97 -1.07 4.87 -33.27
C ASN A 97 -1.70 5.55 -32.05
N CYS A 98 -1.66 6.88 -31.98
CA CYS A 98 -2.22 7.69 -30.91
C CYS A 98 -3.27 8.66 -31.47
N THR A 99 -4.55 8.40 -31.22
CA THR A 99 -5.65 9.17 -31.84
C THR A 99 -6.73 9.54 -30.83
N PHE A 100 -7.28 10.74 -30.97
CA PHE A 100 -8.52 11.13 -30.30
C PHE A 100 -9.71 10.69 -31.17
N THR A 101 -10.53 9.78 -30.67
CA THR A 101 -11.73 9.30 -31.37
C THR A 101 -12.79 8.87 -30.37
N ASN A 102 -14.06 9.02 -30.74
CA ASN A 102 -15.20 8.66 -29.88
C ASN A 102 -15.16 9.28 -28.46
N GLY A 103 -14.58 10.47 -28.33
CA GLY A 103 -14.47 11.19 -27.06
C GLY A 103 -13.41 10.66 -26.10
N ALA A 104 -12.49 9.80 -26.56
CA ALA A 104 -11.39 9.26 -25.75
C ALA A 104 -10.08 9.20 -26.55
N TYR A 105 -8.97 8.94 -25.85
CA TYR A 105 -7.66 8.80 -26.46
C TYR A 105 -7.31 7.33 -26.63
N HIS A 106 -7.06 6.91 -27.87
CA HIS A 106 -6.78 5.55 -28.25
C HIS A 106 -5.28 5.40 -28.54
N ALA A 107 -4.64 4.42 -27.90
CA ALA A 107 -3.28 3.99 -28.23
C ALA A 107 -3.32 2.59 -28.85
N LYS A 108 -2.56 2.36 -29.93
CA LYS A 108 -2.54 1.11 -30.68
C LYS A 108 -1.13 0.67 -31.01
N GLU A 109 -0.92 -0.64 -31.00
CA GLU A 109 0.28 -1.26 -31.55
C GLU A 109 -0.11 -2.52 -32.33
N LEU A 110 0.16 -2.50 -33.62
CA LEU A 110 -0.25 -3.54 -34.57
C LEU A 110 0.88 -4.55 -34.83
N SER A 111 2.12 -4.14 -34.62
CA SER A 111 3.30 -4.98 -34.85
C SER A 111 3.58 -5.85 -33.62
N ALA A 112 3.80 -7.14 -33.83
CA ALA A 112 4.10 -8.06 -32.75
C ALA A 112 5.48 -7.78 -32.13
N ASN A 113 5.62 -8.06 -30.84
CA ASN A 113 6.84 -7.91 -30.04
C ASN A 113 7.39 -6.47 -30.00
N THR A 114 6.52 -5.47 -30.06
CA THR A 114 6.89 -4.06 -29.91
C THR A 114 5.87 -3.32 -29.06
N TYR A 115 6.26 -2.14 -28.59
CA TYR A 115 5.40 -1.21 -27.87
C TYR A 115 5.27 0.09 -28.64
N TYR A 116 4.22 0.83 -28.32
CA TYR A 116 4.07 2.22 -28.76
C TYR A 116 3.76 3.11 -27.55
N THR A 117 4.44 4.25 -27.46
CA THR A 117 4.21 5.26 -26.44
C THR A 117 3.51 6.48 -27.03
N CYS A 118 2.56 7.02 -26.28
CA CYS A 118 1.81 8.22 -26.64
C CYS A 118 2.06 9.29 -25.58
N ALA A 119 3.11 10.10 -25.78
CA ALA A 119 3.54 11.09 -24.80
C ALA A 119 2.72 12.39 -24.84
N ALA A 120 2.50 12.98 -23.67
CA ALA A 120 2.05 14.37 -23.51
C ALA A 120 3.27 15.30 -23.62
N LYS A 121 3.61 15.73 -24.84
CA LYS A 121 4.92 16.33 -25.15
C LYS A 121 5.24 17.62 -24.39
N ASN A 122 4.21 18.36 -23.97
CA ASN A 122 4.35 19.64 -23.27
C ASN A 122 4.18 19.50 -21.74
N THR A 123 4.53 18.35 -21.18
CA THR A 123 4.47 18.09 -19.73
C THR A 123 5.86 17.82 -19.16
N ASN A 124 6.06 18.21 -17.90
CA ASN A 124 7.25 17.87 -17.13
C ASN A 124 6.91 17.89 -15.64
N PHE A 125 6.81 16.72 -15.01
CA PHE A 125 6.44 16.57 -13.60
C PHE A 125 7.53 15.85 -12.83
N SER A 126 7.82 16.31 -11.60
CA SER A 126 8.79 15.69 -10.68
C SER A 126 8.10 14.84 -9.62
N ASP A 127 7.49 15.49 -8.63
CA ASP A 127 6.75 14.89 -7.54
C ASP A 127 5.25 15.07 -7.78
N PHE A 128 4.55 13.97 -8.04
CA PHE A 128 3.16 14.00 -8.48
C PHE A 128 2.42 12.69 -8.24
N THR A 129 1.08 12.80 -8.21
CA THR A 129 0.17 11.70 -8.46
C THR A 129 -0.31 11.80 -9.91
N TYR A 130 -0.22 10.71 -10.67
CA TYR A 130 -0.76 10.61 -12.04
C TYR A 130 -1.77 9.47 -12.10
N GLN A 131 -3.03 9.80 -12.43
CA GLN A 131 -4.12 8.86 -12.62
C GLN A 131 -4.67 8.96 -14.04
N VAL A 132 -5.08 7.84 -14.62
CA VAL A 132 -5.91 7.78 -15.84
C VAL A 132 -6.88 6.61 -15.76
N THR A 133 -8.08 6.76 -16.32
CA THR A 133 -8.99 5.64 -16.55
C THR A 133 -8.59 4.94 -17.85
N MET A 134 -8.33 3.64 -17.78
CA MET A 134 -7.86 2.81 -18.88
C MET A 134 -8.80 1.63 -19.15
N GLN A 135 -8.98 1.29 -20.42
CA GLN A 135 -9.59 0.04 -20.89
C GLN A 135 -8.69 -0.63 -21.92
N ILE A 136 -8.41 -1.92 -21.76
CA ILE A 136 -7.72 -2.72 -22.78
C ILE A 136 -8.81 -3.30 -23.69
N ALA A 137 -9.08 -2.64 -24.81
CA ALA A 137 -10.15 -3.06 -25.73
C ALA A 137 -9.82 -4.41 -26.40
N ARG A 138 -8.56 -4.63 -26.76
CA ARG A 138 -8.02 -5.91 -27.23
C ARG A 138 -6.51 -6.00 -27.03
N GLY A 139 -5.99 -7.23 -27.06
CA GLY A 139 -4.57 -7.51 -27.01
C GLY A 139 -4.01 -7.64 -25.59
N ASP A 140 -2.70 -7.56 -25.48
CA ASP A 140 -1.96 -8.13 -24.34
C ASP A 140 -1.78 -7.12 -23.19
N PHE A 141 -1.06 -6.02 -23.41
CA PHE A 141 -0.68 -5.08 -22.35
C PHE A 141 -0.95 -3.61 -22.69
N ALA A 142 -1.38 -2.85 -21.69
CA ALA A 142 -1.51 -1.39 -21.79
C ALA A 142 -1.22 -0.71 -20.45
N GLY A 143 -0.93 0.60 -20.47
CA GLY A 143 -0.67 1.33 -19.25
C GLY A 143 -0.20 2.76 -19.46
N ILE A 144 0.61 3.24 -18.51
CA ILE A 144 1.12 4.61 -18.48
C ILE A 144 2.64 4.67 -18.47
N THR A 145 3.17 5.76 -19.01
CA THR A 145 4.57 6.16 -18.85
C THR A 145 4.66 7.43 -18.04
N PHE A 146 5.76 7.58 -17.29
CA PHE A 146 5.95 8.73 -16.42
C PHE A 146 7.42 9.04 -16.18
N ARG A 147 7.70 10.30 -15.83
CA ARG A 147 9.05 10.89 -15.75
C ARG A 147 9.87 10.58 -17.01
N GLY A 148 9.21 10.74 -18.16
CA GLY A 148 9.73 10.32 -19.46
C GLY A 148 10.44 11.40 -20.26
N ASP A 149 11.31 10.93 -21.13
CA ASP A 149 11.88 11.61 -22.30
C ASP A 149 11.66 10.65 -23.47
N ASP A 150 10.47 10.77 -24.06
CA ASP A 150 9.94 9.83 -25.05
C ASP A 150 10.82 9.78 -26.31
N ALA A 151 11.37 10.95 -26.71
CA ALA A 151 12.25 11.10 -27.87
C ALA A 151 13.54 10.25 -27.75
N ASN A 152 13.99 9.97 -26.53
CA ASN A 152 15.17 9.17 -26.25
C ASN A 152 14.84 7.77 -25.67
N SER A 153 13.56 7.38 -25.67
CA SER A 153 13.10 6.10 -25.09
C SER A 153 13.55 5.91 -23.63
N ARG A 154 13.37 6.96 -22.82
CA ARG A 154 13.75 6.97 -21.41
C ARG A 154 12.54 7.25 -20.55
N TYR A 155 12.04 6.30 -19.79
CA TYR A 155 10.86 6.49 -18.93
C TYR A 155 10.68 5.31 -17.98
N TYR A 156 9.87 5.52 -16.94
CA TYR A 156 9.19 4.41 -16.28
C TYR A 156 7.92 4.05 -17.05
N SER A 157 7.60 2.77 -17.10
CA SER A 157 6.38 2.25 -17.73
C SER A 157 5.67 1.31 -16.78
N TYR A 158 4.41 1.56 -16.50
CA TYR A 158 3.57 0.76 -15.63
C TYR A 158 2.39 0.23 -16.42
N ILE A 159 2.40 -1.07 -16.69
CA ILE A 159 1.46 -1.75 -17.59
C ILE A 159 0.73 -2.89 -16.91
N PHE A 160 -0.46 -3.18 -17.43
CA PHE A 160 -1.32 -4.28 -17.03
C PHE A 160 -1.66 -5.17 -18.21
N ALA A 161 -1.81 -6.46 -17.93
CA ALA A 161 -2.55 -7.39 -18.77
C ALA A 161 -4.03 -7.47 -18.34
N GLN A 162 -4.87 -8.04 -19.20
CA GLN A 162 -6.30 -8.18 -18.95
C GLN A 162 -6.63 -9.10 -17.76
N ASP A 163 -5.71 -9.96 -17.33
CA ASP A 163 -5.87 -10.84 -16.17
C ASP A 163 -5.53 -10.16 -14.83
N GLY A 164 -5.15 -8.87 -14.86
CA GLY A 164 -4.74 -8.10 -13.68
C GLY A 164 -3.28 -8.27 -13.29
N SER A 165 -2.49 -9.01 -14.07
CA SER A 165 -1.03 -9.01 -13.96
C SER A 165 -0.47 -7.64 -14.32
N TYR A 166 0.47 -7.12 -13.54
CA TYR A 166 1.10 -5.83 -13.78
C TYR A 166 2.62 -5.92 -13.77
N ILE A 167 3.24 -4.99 -14.49
CA ILE A 167 4.69 -4.83 -14.52
C ILE A 167 5.04 -3.34 -14.49
N LEU A 168 6.01 -2.99 -13.65
CA LEU A 168 6.73 -1.73 -13.68
C LEU A 168 8.11 -1.94 -14.29
N PHE A 169 8.34 -1.29 -15.42
CA PHE A 169 9.59 -1.27 -16.16
C PHE A 169 10.31 0.08 -16.02
N LEU A 170 11.63 0.02 -16.17
CA LEU A 170 12.50 1.16 -16.39
C LEU A 170 13.18 1.01 -17.76
N TYR A 171 12.92 1.95 -18.66
CA TYR A 171 13.62 2.10 -19.93
C TYR A 171 14.68 3.19 -19.79
N THR A 172 15.95 2.82 -19.94
CA THR A 172 17.07 3.77 -19.99
C THR A 172 17.55 4.06 -21.41
N SER A 173 17.19 3.18 -22.35
CA SER A 173 17.47 3.28 -23.78
C SER A 173 16.80 2.13 -24.54
N GLY A 174 16.29 2.40 -25.75
CA GLY A 174 15.87 1.35 -26.69
C GLY A 174 14.79 0.41 -26.13
N THR A 175 14.87 -0.87 -26.47
CA THR A 175 13.79 -1.86 -26.30
C THR A 175 13.98 -2.87 -25.16
N HIS A 176 15.03 -2.76 -24.36
CA HIS A 176 15.36 -3.73 -23.30
C HIS A 176 15.19 -3.11 -21.91
N PRO A 177 13.96 -3.12 -21.35
CA PRO A 177 13.72 -2.53 -20.04
C PRO A 177 14.26 -3.39 -18.90
N LYS A 178 14.56 -2.74 -17.77
CA LYS A 178 14.74 -3.41 -16.48
C LYS A 178 13.38 -3.53 -15.79
N THR A 179 13.02 -4.73 -15.36
CA THR A 179 11.85 -4.93 -14.47
C THR A 179 12.18 -4.43 -13.07
N LEU A 180 11.41 -3.46 -12.57
CA LEU A 180 11.50 -2.97 -11.19
C LEU A 180 10.52 -3.68 -10.26
N LYS A 181 9.33 -4.01 -10.76
CA LYS A 181 8.29 -4.73 -10.02
C LYS A 181 7.39 -5.49 -10.99
N SER A 182 6.89 -6.64 -10.56
CA SER A 182 5.75 -7.30 -11.18
C SER A 182 4.90 -7.98 -10.11
N GLY A 183 3.66 -8.30 -10.46
CA GLY A 183 2.73 -9.00 -9.58
C GLY A 183 1.34 -9.07 -10.20
N THR A 184 0.34 -9.34 -9.37
CA THR A 184 -1.08 -9.30 -9.74
C THR A 184 -1.81 -8.32 -8.81
N ALA A 185 -2.84 -7.64 -9.33
CA ALA A 185 -3.66 -6.69 -8.59
C ALA A 185 -5.10 -7.21 -8.48
N SER A 186 -5.50 -7.66 -7.28
CA SER A 186 -6.82 -8.26 -7.05
C SER A 186 -7.99 -7.30 -7.25
N GLN A 187 -7.75 -6.00 -7.08
CA GLN A 187 -8.76 -4.96 -7.27
C GLN A 187 -8.83 -4.45 -8.72
N PHE A 188 -7.99 -4.96 -9.63
CA PHE A 188 -8.11 -4.66 -11.06
C PHE A 188 -9.27 -5.46 -11.65
N ASN A 189 -10.14 -4.79 -12.40
CA ASN A 189 -11.26 -5.42 -13.10
C ASN A 189 -10.70 -6.17 -14.31
N THR A 190 -10.72 -7.51 -14.26
CA THR A 190 -10.14 -8.38 -15.28
C THR A 190 -11.06 -8.58 -16.48
N GLY A 191 -10.47 -8.70 -17.67
CA GLY A 191 -11.16 -8.97 -18.93
C GLY A 191 -11.08 -7.82 -19.93
N ALA A 192 -11.25 -8.14 -21.21
CA ALA A 192 -11.25 -7.14 -22.28
C ALA A 192 -12.33 -6.07 -22.08
N GLY A 193 -11.98 -4.82 -22.32
CA GLY A 193 -12.87 -3.66 -22.21
C GLY A 193 -13.24 -3.24 -20.80
N GLN A 194 -12.74 -3.91 -19.76
CA GLN A 194 -13.01 -3.50 -18.37
C GLN A 194 -12.30 -2.18 -18.04
N SER A 195 -13.03 -1.30 -17.36
CA SER A 195 -12.55 0.03 -16.98
C SER A 195 -11.79 -0.04 -15.66
N ASN A 196 -10.60 0.57 -15.64
CA ASN A 196 -9.72 0.60 -14.48
C ASN A 196 -9.07 1.96 -14.30
N ASP A 197 -9.10 2.50 -13.09
CA ASP A 197 -8.31 3.68 -12.72
C ASP A 197 -6.91 3.22 -12.33
N ILE A 198 -5.94 3.38 -13.22
CA ILE A 198 -4.54 3.09 -12.92
C ILE A 198 -3.81 4.39 -12.57
N GLY A 199 -2.76 4.28 -11.75
CA GLY A 199 -1.97 5.45 -11.45
C GLY A 199 -0.73 5.17 -10.63
N VAL A 200 0.05 6.24 -10.44
CA VAL A 200 1.28 6.23 -9.66
C VAL A 200 1.37 7.46 -8.77
N VAL A 201 2.08 7.31 -7.66
CA VAL A 201 2.55 8.42 -6.84
C VAL A 201 4.07 8.38 -6.84
N ALA A 202 4.67 9.34 -7.53
CA ALA A 202 6.11 9.50 -7.62
C ALA A 202 6.54 10.66 -6.71
N ARG A 203 7.37 10.39 -5.71
CA ARG A 203 7.89 11.39 -4.76
C ARG A 203 9.35 11.12 -4.44
N GLY A 204 10.26 12.01 -4.84
CA GLY A 204 11.69 11.74 -4.81
C GLY A 204 12.00 10.45 -5.58
N SER A 205 12.64 9.48 -4.94
CA SER A 205 12.90 8.14 -5.51
C SER A 205 11.81 7.10 -5.22
N SER A 206 10.77 7.45 -4.46
CA SER A 206 9.68 6.53 -4.14
C SER A 206 8.63 6.54 -5.26
N ILE A 207 8.24 5.36 -5.72
CA ILE A 207 7.19 5.16 -6.72
C ILE A 207 6.18 4.17 -6.13
N ALA A 208 5.01 4.67 -5.75
CA ALA A 208 3.88 3.85 -5.33
C ALA A 208 2.93 3.62 -6.51
N LEU A 209 2.51 2.36 -6.70
CA LEU A 209 1.68 1.89 -7.79
C LEU A 209 0.24 1.70 -7.30
N TYR A 210 -0.72 2.13 -8.10
CA TYR A 210 -2.14 2.07 -7.78
C TYR A 210 -2.91 1.37 -8.90
N ALA A 211 -3.96 0.65 -8.50
CA ALA A 211 -5.04 0.21 -9.39
C ALA A 211 -6.36 0.35 -8.63
N ASN A 212 -7.37 0.92 -9.29
CA ASN A 212 -8.68 1.26 -8.75
C ASN A 212 -8.59 1.96 -7.38
N LYS A 213 -7.70 2.96 -7.32
CA LYS A 213 -7.45 3.85 -6.17
C LYS A 213 -6.92 3.15 -4.91
N GLN A 214 -6.45 1.90 -5.04
CA GLN A 214 -5.78 1.18 -3.97
C GLN A 214 -4.31 0.95 -4.34
N GLU A 215 -3.43 1.15 -3.36
CA GLU A 215 -2.00 0.88 -3.51
C GLU A 215 -1.76 -0.63 -3.65
N ILE A 216 -0.94 -1.03 -4.61
CA ILE A 216 -0.55 -2.45 -4.82
C ILE A 216 0.89 -2.74 -4.47
N ALA A 217 1.77 -1.75 -4.61
CA ALA A 217 3.19 -1.89 -4.35
C ALA A 217 3.85 -0.51 -4.27
N THR A 218 4.96 -0.45 -3.55
CA THR A 218 5.89 0.67 -3.57
C THR A 218 7.29 0.17 -3.90
N VAL A 219 8.00 0.91 -4.76
CA VAL A 219 9.41 0.66 -5.10
C VAL A 219 10.24 1.91 -4.91
N THR A 220 11.55 1.73 -4.79
CA THR A 220 12.53 2.83 -4.75
C THR A 220 13.44 2.75 -5.97
N ASP A 221 13.43 3.78 -6.81
CA ASP A 221 14.35 3.96 -7.93
C ASP A 221 14.59 5.45 -8.18
N SER A 222 15.85 5.84 -8.39
CA SER A 222 16.26 7.25 -8.52
C SER A 222 16.78 7.59 -9.91
N THR A 223 16.49 6.76 -10.92
CA THR A 223 17.02 6.93 -12.28
C THR A 223 16.48 8.19 -12.96
N PHE A 224 15.17 8.46 -12.83
CA PHE A 224 14.55 9.69 -13.33
C PHE A 224 13.79 10.42 -12.22
N SER A 225 14.06 11.71 -12.07
CA SER A 225 13.44 12.58 -11.07
C SER A 225 12.28 13.42 -11.62
N SER A 226 12.23 13.63 -12.94
CA SER A 226 11.15 14.35 -13.61
C SER A 226 11.03 13.96 -15.08
N GLY A 227 9.93 14.33 -15.71
CA GLY A 227 9.76 14.22 -17.16
C GLY A 227 8.30 14.23 -17.59
N GLN A 228 8.08 13.89 -18.85
CA GLN A 228 6.77 13.78 -19.46
C GLN A 228 5.95 12.65 -18.83
N ILE A 229 4.62 12.78 -18.90
CA ILE A 229 3.69 11.65 -18.77
C ILE A 229 3.27 11.16 -20.15
N GLY A 230 2.75 9.94 -20.21
CA GLY A 230 2.20 9.37 -21.42
C GLY A 230 1.42 8.10 -21.18
N THR A 231 0.90 7.53 -22.26
CA THR A 231 0.30 6.19 -22.27
C THR A 231 1.16 5.24 -23.09
N ILE A 232 0.96 3.94 -22.90
CA ILE A 232 1.72 2.90 -23.61
C ILE A 232 0.85 1.68 -23.88
N VAL A 233 1.11 1.03 -25.01
CA VAL A 233 0.61 -0.31 -25.33
C VAL A 233 1.77 -1.20 -25.71
N TYR A 234 1.71 -2.47 -25.35
CA TYR A 234 2.74 -3.46 -25.65
C TYR A 234 2.12 -4.74 -26.22
N ASN A 235 2.50 -5.05 -27.46
CA ASN A 235 2.02 -6.19 -28.23
C ASN A 235 3.05 -7.32 -28.16
N THR A 236 2.67 -8.47 -27.60
CA THR A 236 3.53 -9.66 -27.50
C THR A 236 3.20 -10.73 -28.56
N GLY A 237 2.20 -10.47 -29.40
CA GLY A 237 1.75 -11.38 -30.46
C GLY A 237 0.43 -10.98 -31.09
N ASN A 238 -0.42 -10.25 -30.37
CA ASN A 238 -1.72 -9.80 -30.86
C ASN A 238 -1.82 -8.27 -30.87
N ALA A 239 -2.40 -7.72 -31.95
CA ALA A 239 -2.65 -6.28 -32.06
C ALA A 239 -3.37 -5.73 -30.82
N VAL A 240 -2.78 -4.71 -30.21
CA VAL A 240 -3.28 -4.09 -28.98
C VAL A 240 -3.99 -2.79 -29.29
N GLU A 241 -5.09 -2.55 -28.61
CA GLU A 241 -5.74 -1.25 -28.55
C GLU A 241 -6.21 -0.98 -27.11
N ALA A 242 -5.81 0.17 -26.59
CA ALA A 242 -6.23 0.66 -25.30
C ALA A 242 -6.87 2.04 -25.42
N VAL A 243 -7.87 2.28 -24.58
CA VAL A 243 -8.65 3.52 -24.53
C VAL A 243 -8.41 4.18 -23.19
N TYR A 244 -8.09 5.48 -23.23
CA TYR A 244 -7.75 6.29 -22.07
C TYR A 244 -8.70 7.48 -21.94
N SER A 245 -9.10 7.79 -20.72
CA SER A 245 -9.97 8.92 -20.39
C SER A 245 -9.72 9.43 -18.96
N ASN A 246 -10.25 10.61 -18.64
CA ASN A 246 -10.30 11.15 -17.29
C ASN A 246 -8.91 11.20 -16.60
N LEU A 247 -7.93 11.76 -17.29
CA LEU A 247 -6.59 11.90 -16.79
C LEU A 247 -6.50 13.05 -15.79
N LYS A 248 -5.83 12.79 -14.67
CA LYS A 248 -5.56 13.82 -13.66
C LYS A 248 -4.13 13.72 -13.13
N VAL A 249 -3.54 14.89 -12.87
CA VAL A 249 -2.24 15.02 -12.22
C VAL A 249 -2.36 15.98 -11.04
N TRP A 250 -1.85 15.56 -9.89
CA TRP A 250 -1.69 16.40 -8.71
C TRP A 250 -0.22 16.55 -8.36
N THR A 251 0.21 17.75 -8.02
CA THR A 251 1.60 18.02 -7.63
C THR A 251 1.71 18.27 -6.12
N PHE A 252 2.88 17.95 -5.56
CA PHE A 252 3.24 18.18 -4.16
C PHE A 252 4.26 19.31 -4.03
#